data_AF-R1GUY5-F1
#
_entry.id   AF-R1GUY5-F1
#
_cell.length_a   1.000
_cell.length_b   1.000
_cell.length_c   1.000
_cell.angle_alpha   90.00
_cell.angle_beta   90.00
_cell.angle_gamma   90.00
#
_symmetry.space_group_name_H-M   'P 1'
#
loop_
_entity.id
_entity.type
_entity.pdbx_description
1 polymer ?
#
loop_
_entity_poly.entity_id
_entity_poly.type
_entity_poly.pdbx_seq_one_letter_code
_entity_poly.pdbx_strand_id
1 'polypeptide(L)'
;MIAAGLNPPLPRSFWDTQSPQDDQQRDSSNNSDDDDDHAYLRWYLGSSYDADRVFAMPAPQRAELVVQAKVKLLANQAGRHRHAHVRARSPPGFWRADFPGTQEQERDREEARRIERGVVEERWREAMCEGGKWIFRDE
;
A
#
# COMPACT_ATOMS: atom_id res chain seq x y z
N MET A 1 20.17 21.18 -5.38
CA MET A 1 18.75 21.11 -5.78
C MET A 1 18.43 19.64 -6.03
N ILE A 2 17.82 18.96 -5.07
CA ILE A 2 17.47 17.54 -5.21
C ILE A 2 16.18 17.49 -6.02
N ALA A 3 16.25 17.02 -7.26
CA ALA A 3 15.08 16.76 -8.09
C ALA A 3 14.30 15.59 -7.46
N ALA A 4 13.33 15.90 -6.59
CA ALA A 4 12.38 14.93 -6.05
C ALA A 4 11.33 14.59 -7.12
N GLY A 5 11.76 14.03 -8.25
CA GLY A 5 10.87 13.34 -9.16
C GLY A 5 10.51 12.00 -8.53
N LEU A 6 9.23 11.79 -8.22
CA LEU A 6 8.73 10.49 -7.78
C LEU A 6 8.98 9.46 -8.89
N ASN A 7 9.47 8.28 -8.50
CA ASN A 7 9.58 7.13 -9.38
C ASN A 7 8.78 5.98 -8.73
N PRO A 8 7.64 5.56 -9.30
CA PRO A 8 7.01 6.02 -10.55
C PRO A 8 6.34 7.41 -10.47
N PRO A 9 6.15 8.09 -11.63
CA PRO A 9 5.30 9.27 -11.72
C PRO A 9 3.84 8.94 -11.36
N LEU A 10 3.00 9.94 -11.11
CA LEU A 10 1.56 9.71 -10.95
C LEU A 10 0.95 9.14 -12.24
N PRO A 11 -0.11 8.31 -12.13
CA PRO A 11 -0.83 7.86 -13.32
C PRO A 11 -1.34 9.06 -14.09
N ARG A 12 -1.18 9.00 -15.42
CA ARG A 12 -1.75 9.98 -16.36
C ARG A 12 -3.22 10.18 -15.99
N SER A 13 -3.55 11.41 -15.61
CA SER A 13 -4.81 11.69 -14.93
C SER A 13 -5.99 11.67 -15.89
N PHE A 14 -7.18 11.36 -15.38
CA PHE A 14 -8.46 11.58 -16.07
C PHE A 14 -8.73 13.07 -16.40
N TRP A 15 -8.05 14.00 -15.71
CA TRP A 15 -8.19 15.45 -15.87
C TRP A 15 -7.25 16.06 -16.92
N ASP A 16 -6.43 15.24 -17.58
CA ASP A 16 -5.75 15.66 -18.79
C ASP A 16 -6.78 15.74 -19.92
N THR A 17 -7.40 16.91 -20.06
CA THR A 17 -8.35 17.21 -21.11
C THR A 17 -7.71 16.99 -22.47
N GLN A 18 -8.25 16.00 -23.19
CA GLN A 18 -7.97 15.65 -24.57
C GLN A 18 -7.71 16.90 -25.44
N SER A 19 -6.45 17.07 -25.86
CA SER A 19 -6.18 17.87 -27.05
C SER A 19 -6.53 17.03 -28.28
N PRO A 20 -7.27 17.55 -29.27
CA PRO A 20 -7.74 16.78 -30.44
C PRO A 20 -6.66 16.18 -31.36
N GLN A 21 -5.38 16.18 -30.96
CA GLN A 21 -4.25 15.72 -31.76
C GLN A 21 -3.70 14.35 -31.33
N ASP A 22 -4.19 13.77 -30.23
CA ASP A 22 -3.60 12.55 -29.63
C ASP A 22 -4.13 11.22 -30.20
N ASP A 23 -5.13 11.24 -31.08
CA ASP A 23 -5.75 10.00 -31.59
C ASP A 23 -4.84 9.18 -32.52
N GLN A 24 -3.74 9.74 -33.04
CA GLN A 24 -2.77 9.00 -33.86
C GLN A 24 -1.62 8.35 -33.06
N GLN A 25 -1.58 8.53 -31.73
CA GLN A 25 -0.51 8.02 -30.86
C GLN A 25 -0.94 6.84 -29.96
N ARG A 26 -2.08 6.19 -30.25
CA ARG A 26 -2.63 5.10 -29.41
C ARG A 26 -1.85 3.77 -29.42
N ASP A 27 -1.16 3.45 -30.51
CA ASP A 27 -0.39 2.19 -30.58
C ASP A 27 0.98 2.29 -29.87
N SER A 28 1.53 3.50 -29.75
CA SER A 28 2.77 3.74 -28.99
C SER A 28 2.53 3.87 -27.49
N SER A 29 1.30 4.19 -27.07
CA SER A 29 0.93 4.36 -25.65
C SER A 29 0.74 3.05 -24.90
N ASN A 30 0.42 1.93 -25.57
CA ASN A 30 0.25 0.64 -24.88
C ASN A 30 1.53 0.15 -24.20
N ASN A 31 2.69 0.31 -24.84
CA ASN A 31 3.97 -0.09 -24.24
C ASN A 31 4.35 0.82 -23.05
N SER A 32 4.05 2.13 -23.13
CA SER A 32 4.31 3.03 -22.00
C SER A 32 3.41 2.76 -20.80
N ASP A 33 2.15 2.38 -21.05
CA ASP A 33 1.19 2.08 -20.00
C ASP A 33 1.59 0.79 -19.24
N ASP A 34 2.09 -0.22 -19.96
CA ASP A 34 2.63 -1.44 -19.35
C ASP A 34 3.90 -1.13 -18.51
N ASP A 35 4.82 -0.30 -19.03
CA ASP A 35 6.03 0.12 -18.28
C ASP A 35 5.67 0.90 -17.00
N ASP A 36 4.70 1.81 -17.09
CA ASP A 36 4.17 2.56 -15.95
C ASP A 36 3.49 1.64 -14.93
N ASP A 37 2.70 0.67 -15.40
CA ASP A 37 2.07 -0.37 -14.57
C ASP A 37 3.09 -1.21 -13.81
N HIS A 38 4.17 -1.63 -14.47
CA HIS A 38 5.29 -2.31 -13.82
C HIS A 38 5.96 -1.44 -12.77
N ALA A 39 6.07 -0.14 -13.01
CA ALA A 39 6.66 0.79 -12.05
C ALA A 39 5.75 0.98 -10.81
N TYR A 40 4.42 1.05 -10.97
CA TYR A 40 3.47 1.06 -9.83
C TYR A 40 3.53 -0.23 -9.03
N LEU A 41 3.60 -1.38 -9.70
CA LEU A 41 3.69 -2.69 -9.06
C LEU A 41 5.01 -2.86 -8.32
N ARG A 42 6.13 -2.41 -8.90
CA ARG A 42 7.44 -2.42 -8.25
C ARG A 42 7.42 -1.61 -6.97
N TRP A 43 6.85 -0.41 -7.01
CA TRP A 43 6.71 0.42 -5.82
C TRP A 43 5.82 -0.23 -4.75
N TYR A 44 4.67 -0.79 -5.16
CA TYR A 44 3.67 -1.36 -4.25
C TYR A 44 4.10 -2.67 -3.59
N LEU A 45 4.75 -3.56 -4.35
CA LEU A 45 5.25 -4.85 -3.89
C LEU A 45 6.65 -4.76 -3.27
N GLY A 46 7.41 -3.72 -3.64
CA GLY A 46 8.78 -3.45 -3.21
C GLY A 46 9.69 -4.65 -3.32
N SER A 47 10.22 -5.17 -2.20
CA SER A 47 11.16 -6.30 -2.18
C SER A 47 10.58 -7.61 -2.76
N SER A 48 9.25 -7.76 -2.71
CA SER A 48 8.56 -8.94 -3.26
C SER A 48 8.24 -8.83 -4.75
N TYR A 49 8.61 -7.72 -5.40
CA TYR A 49 8.40 -7.52 -6.82
C TYR A 49 9.29 -8.47 -7.63
N ASP A 50 8.67 -9.24 -8.52
CA ASP A 50 9.33 -10.13 -9.45
C ASP A 50 8.60 -10.02 -10.80
N ALA A 51 9.31 -9.54 -11.82
CA ALA A 51 8.74 -9.29 -13.14
C ALA A 51 8.16 -10.58 -13.74
N ASP A 52 8.87 -11.70 -13.61
CA ASP A 52 8.46 -12.98 -14.18
C ASP A 52 7.16 -13.48 -13.55
N ARG A 53 7.01 -13.29 -12.23
CA ARG A 53 5.76 -13.62 -11.53
C ARG A 53 4.60 -12.75 -11.96
N VAL A 54 4.82 -11.45 -12.14
CA VAL A 54 3.79 -10.50 -12.59
C VAL A 54 3.36 -10.80 -14.03
N PHE A 55 4.28 -11.17 -14.91
CA PHE A 55 3.96 -11.60 -16.27
C PHE A 55 3.20 -12.93 -16.30
N ALA A 56 3.50 -13.85 -15.39
CA ALA A 56 2.80 -15.13 -15.27
C ALA A 56 1.39 -15.03 -14.68
N MET A 57 1.02 -13.90 -14.03
CA MET A 57 -0.33 -13.70 -13.49
C MET A 57 -1.38 -13.52 -14.61
N PRO A 58 -2.62 -14.00 -14.40
CA PRO A 58 -3.74 -13.70 -15.29
C PRO A 58 -3.94 -12.19 -15.45
N ALA A 59 -4.22 -11.74 -16.67
CA ALA A 59 -4.50 -10.34 -17.01
C ALA A 59 -5.48 -9.63 -16.04
N PRO A 60 -6.62 -10.23 -15.62
CA PRO A 60 -7.53 -9.55 -14.68
C PRO A 60 -6.92 -9.36 -13.29
N GLN A 61 -6.12 -10.31 -12.82
CA GLN A 61 -5.46 -10.23 -11.52
C GLN A 61 -4.38 -9.13 -11.52
N ARG A 62 -3.61 -9.03 -12.61
CA ARG A 62 -2.61 -7.98 -12.79
C ARG A 62 -3.24 -6.58 -12.79
N ALA A 63 -4.34 -6.40 -13.52
CA ALA A 63 -5.05 -5.13 -13.59
C ALA A 63 -5.58 -4.69 -12.21
N GLU A 64 -6.13 -5.61 -11.40
CA GLU A 64 -6.58 -5.30 -10.05
C GLU A 64 -5.41 -4.84 -9.16
N LEU A 65 -4.28 -5.54 -9.24
CA LEU A 65 -3.06 -5.23 -8.48
C LEU A 65 -2.52 -3.83 -8.82
N VAL A 66 -2.53 -3.46 -10.10
CA VAL A 66 -2.17 -2.12 -10.58
C VAL A 66 -3.12 -1.07 -10.01
N VAL A 67 -4.43 -1.32 -9.99
CA VAL A 67 -5.41 -0.39 -9.41
C VAL A 67 -5.14 -0.19 -7.91
N GLN A 68 -4.89 -1.26 -7.16
CA GLN A 68 -4.54 -1.17 -5.74
C GLN A 68 -3.27 -0.33 -5.52
N ALA A 69 -2.24 -0.55 -6.35
CA ALA A 69 -1.00 0.21 -6.31
C ALA A 69 -1.23 1.71 -6.55
N LYS A 70 -1.97 2.05 -7.62
CA LYS A 70 -2.32 3.44 -7.96
C LYS A 70 -3.14 4.12 -6.85
N VAL A 71 -4.14 3.43 -6.29
CA VAL A 71 -4.96 3.93 -5.18
C VAL A 71 -4.10 4.20 -3.95
N LYS A 72 -3.18 3.30 -3.60
CA LYS A 72 -2.28 3.50 -2.46
C LYS A 72 -1.32 4.67 -2.68
N LEU A 73 -0.77 4.81 -3.87
CA LEU A 73 0.10 5.93 -4.23
C LEU A 73 -0.67 7.27 -4.09
N LEU A 74 -1.88 7.34 -4.63
CA LEU A 74 -2.74 8.51 -4.53
C LEU A 74 -3.09 8.83 -3.06
N ALA A 75 -3.46 7.82 -2.27
CA ALA A 75 -3.76 7.98 -0.85
C ALA A 75 -2.56 8.53 -0.07
N ASN A 76 -1.35 8.06 -0.38
CA ASN A 76 -0.12 8.53 0.24
C ASN A 76 0.20 10.00 -0.09
N GLN A 77 -0.14 10.46 -1.30
CA GLN A 77 0.15 11.82 -1.75
C GLN A 77 -0.95 12.84 -1.38
N ALA A 78 -2.21 12.48 -1.62
CA ALA A 78 -3.37 13.34 -1.36
C ALA A 78 -3.76 13.37 0.13
N GLY A 79 -3.18 12.49 0.95
CA GLY A 79 -3.37 12.47 2.39
C GLY A 79 -2.78 13.72 3.06
N ARG A 80 -3.58 14.79 3.20
CA ARG A 80 -3.24 16.01 3.95
C ARG A 80 -2.73 15.73 5.37
N HIS A 81 -3.07 14.57 5.91
CA HIS A 81 -2.63 14.07 7.21
C HIS A 81 -2.04 12.66 7.07
N ARG A 82 -0.92 12.54 6.34
CA ARG A 82 -0.07 11.32 6.23
C ARG A 82 0.13 10.58 7.55
N HIS A 83 0.13 11.33 8.66
CA HIS A 83 0.35 10.85 10.01
C HIS A 83 -0.64 11.45 11.01
N ALA A 84 -1.94 11.47 10.71
CA ALA A 84 -2.90 11.58 11.80
C ALA A 84 -2.58 10.44 12.77
N HIS A 85 -1.94 10.76 13.91
CA HIS A 85 -1.49 9.76 14.87
C HIS A 85 -2.66 8.83 15.15
N VAL A 86 -2.60 7.61 14.60
CA VAL A 86 -3.69 6.65 14.78
C VAL A 86 -3.83 6.52 16.29
N ARG A 87 -5.03 6.84 16.79
CA ARG A 87 -5.27 6.80 18.23
C ARG A 87 -4.93 5.40 18.70
N ALA A 88 -4.07 5.31 19.72
CA ALA A 88 -3.75 4.03 20.33
C ALA A 88 -5.06 3.36 20.74
N ARG A 89 -5.28 2.13 20.27
CA ARG A 89 -6.43 1.34 20.69
C ARG A 89 -6.28 1.05 22.17
N SER A 90 -7.33 1.29 22.94
CA SER A 90 -7.36 0.84 24.34
C SER A 90 -7.20 -0.68 24.37
N PRO A 91 -6.40 -1.24 25.30
CA PRO A 91 -6.26 -2.68 25.45
C PRO A 91 -7.62 -3.37 25.68
N PRO A 92 -7.76 -4.65 25.28
CA PRO A 92 -8.94 -5.45 25.63
C PRO A 92 -9.22 -5.39 27.13
N GLY A 93 -10.49 -5.19 27.49
CA GLY A 93 -10.91 -5.12 28.89
C GLY A 93 -10.67 -3.81 29.64
N PHE A 94 -9.96 -2.82 29.06
CA PHE A 94 -9.60 -1.56 29.76
C PHE A 94 -10.81 -0.76 30.29
N TRP A 95 -11.95 -0.80 29.61
CA TRP A 95 -13.17 -0.06 30.00
C TRP A 95 -14.21 -0.91 30.74
N ARG A 96 -13.86 -2.12 31.19
CA ARG A 96 -14.77 -2.95 31.99
C ARG A 96 -14.93 -2.34 33.39
N ALA A 97 -16.16 -2.25 33.88
CA ALA A 97 -16.46 -1.72 35.22
C ALA A 97 -16.22 -2.76 36.33
N ASP A 98 -16.30 -4.05 36.00
CA ASP A 98 -16.18 -5.17 36.93
C ASP A 98 -14.82 -5.89 36.85
N PHE A 99 -14.49 -6.66 37.89
CA PHE A 99 -13.28 -7.51 37.90
C PHE A 99 -13.45 -8.70 36.95
N PRO A 100 -12.50 -8.93 36.01
CA PRO A 100 -12.62 -10.00 35.05
C PRO A 100 -12.38 -11.36 35.69
N GLY A 101 -13.21 -12.34 35.33
CA GLY A 101 -12.97 -13.74 35.71
C GLY A 101 -11.75 -14.34 35.00
N THR A 102 -11.27 -15.49 35.46
CA THR A 102 -10.08 -16.18 34.88
C THR A 102 -10.25 -16.48 33.39
N GLN A 103 -11.46 -16.86 32.96
CA GLN A 103 -11.76 -17.13 31.55
C GLN A 103 -11.75 -15.84 30.71
N GLU A 104 -12.24 -14.74 31.26
CA GLU A 104 -12.25 -13.45 30.56
C GLU A 104 -10.84 -12.89 30.41
N GLN A 105 -10.00 -13.03 31.44
CA GLN A 105 -8.59 -12.65 31.37
C GLN A 105 -7.85 -13.40 30.27
N GLU A 106 -8.12 -14.70 30.08
CA GLU A 106 -7.47 -15.46 29.01
C GLU A 106 -7.93 -15.02 27.62
N ARG A 107 -9.22 -14.67 27.46
CA ARG A 107 -9.76 -14.12 26.21
C ARG A 107 -9.17 -12.75 25.90
N ASP A 108 -9.06 -11.87 26.90
CA ASP A 108 -8.46 -10.54 26.73
C ASP A 108 -6.97 -10.66 26.31
N ARG A 109 -6.24 -11.65 26.84
CA ARG A 109 -4.85 -11.95 26.43
C ARG A 109 -4.75 -12.49 24.99
N GLU A 110 -5.66 -13.37 24.60
CA GLU A 110 -5.71 -13.87 23.23
C GLU A 110 -6.01 -12.74 22.23
N GLU A 111 -6.96 -11.87 22.57
CA GLU A 111 -7.31 -10.71 21.75
C GLU A 111 -6.15 -9.72 21.65
N ALA A 112 -5.45 -9.44 22.76
CA ALA A 112 -4.26 -8.59 22.76
C ALA A 112 -3.18 -9.13 21.80
N ARG A 113 -2.87 -10.43 21.88
CA ARG A 113 -1.92 -11.09 20.96
C ARG A 113 -2.36 -11.01 19.50
N ARG A 114 -3.66 -11.12 19.22
CA ARG A 114 -4.21 -11.00 17.86
C ARG A 114 -4.03 -9.57 17.32
N ILE A 115 -4.29 -8.55 18.16
CA ILE A 115 -4.09 -7.15 17.79
C ILE A 115 -2.61 -6.89 17.50
N GLU A 116 -1.71 -7.34 18.39
CA GLU A 116 -0.26 -7.19 18.20
C GLU A 116 0.22 -7.83 16.90
N ARG A 117 -0.21 -9.06 16.61
CA ARG A 117 0.14 -9.75 15.35
C ARG A 117 -0.31 -8.95 14.12
N GLY A 118 -1.52 -8.38 14.14
CA GLY A 118 -2.02 -7.54 13.05
C GLY A 118 -1.18 -6.27 12.86
N VAL A 119 -0.75 -5.63 13.95
CA VAL A 119 0.13 -4.45 13.89
C VAL A 119 1.50 -4.83 13.33
N VAL A 120 2.06 -5.97 13.71
CA VAL A 120 3.34 -6.45 13.16
C VAL A 120 3.22 -6.74 11.65
N GLU A 121 2.14 -7.37 11.21
CA GLU A 121 1.88 -7.64 9.80
C GLU A 121 1.75 -6.34 8.99
N GLU A 122 1.03 -5.34 9.51
CA GLU A 122 0.91 -4.02 8.88
C GLU A 122 2.28 -3.34 8.76
N ARG A 123 3.07 -3.33 9.84
CA ARG A 123 4.42 -2.76 9.84
C ARG A 123 5.34 -3.50 8.87
N TRP A 124 5.23 -4.82 8.79
CA TRP A 124 6.00 -5.63 7.85
C TRP A 124 5.62 -5.32 6.39
N ARG A 125 4.32 -5.21 6.10
CA ARG A 125 3.84 -4.82 4.76
C ARG A 125 4.30 -3.41 4.38
N GLU A 126 4.31 -2.47 5.32
CA GLU A 126 4.87 -1.14 5.08
C GLU A 126 6.38 -1.18 4.87
N ALA A 127 7.12 -2.02 5.60
CA ALA A 127 8.56 -2.14 5.45
C ALA A 127 9.00 -2.77 4.13
N MET A 128 8.18 -3.65 3.57
CA MET A 128 8.42 -4.23 2.25
C MET A 128 8.16 -3.26 1.10
N CYS A 129 7.41 -2.17 1.33
CA CYS A 129 7.10 -1.14 0.34
C CYS A 129 8.22 -0.10 0.26
N GLU A 130 8.62 0.32 -0.93
CA GLU A 130 9.69 1.32 -1.10
C GLU A 130 9.25 2.69 -0.56
N GLY A 131 10.08 3.29 0.31
CA GLY A 131 9.75 4.56 0.98
C GLY A 131 8.69 4.44 2.08
N GLY A 132 8.44 3.22 2.57
CA GLY A 132 7.58 2.93 3.72
C GLY A 132 8.08 3.55 5.03
N LYS A 133 7.20 3.62 6.04
CA LYS A 133 7.51 4.21 7.35
C LYS A 133 8.48 3.35 8.18
N TRP A 134 8.42 2.04 7.98
CA TRP A 134 9.20 1.07 8.72
C TRP A 134 10.30 0.51 7.85
N ILE A 135 11.44 0.18 8.45
CA ILE A 135 12.51 -0.57 7.81
C ILE A 135 12.70 -1.80 8.68
N PHE A 136 12.62 -2.99 8.08
CA PHE A 136 12.94 -4.21 8.78
C PHE A 136 14.46 -4.24 8.94
N ARG A 137 14.93 -4.28 10.19
CA ARG A 137 16.35 -4.42 10.50
C ARG A 137 16.52 -5.81 11.06
N ASP A 138 16.81 -6.72 10.16
CA ASP A 138 17.24 -8.07 10.42
C ASP A 138 18.59 -7.93 11.15
N GLU A 139 18.66 -8.34 12.41
CA GLU A 139 19.92 -8.51 13.14
C GLU A 139 20.71 -9.71 12.62
#